data_AF-A0A098LXT4-F1
#
_entry.id   AF-A0A098LXT4-F1
#
_cell.length_a   1.000
_cell.length_b   1.000
_cell.length_c   1.000
_cell.angle_alpha   90.00
_cell.angle_beta   90.00
_cell.angle_gamma   90.00
#
_symmetry.space_group_name_H-M   'P 1'
#
loop_
_entity.id
_entity.type
_entity.pdbx_description
1 polymer ?
#
loop_
_entity_poly.entity_id
_entity_poly.type
_entity_poly.pdbx_seq_one_letter_code
_entity_poly.pdbx_strand_id
1 'polypeptide(L)'
;MTSLPLFIATIIVVSSINVTIGCDDNADCDAGLVCSKDECLIPFGSPLTCTSGWDCEHGVWCRRHGSAPGKCDEDHRCPTSRVCTDPGTECDADNICGYKEGETCYGPCMKGLTCKQGTCLK
;
A
#
# COMPACT_ATOMS: atom_id res chain seq x y z
N MET A 1 59.98 21.50 16.75
CA MET A 1 59.68 20.85 15.46
C MET A 1 59.37 19.39 15.73
N THR A 2 58.09 19.03 15.79
CA THR A 2 57.57 17.70 15.44
C THR A 2 56.07 17.85 15.29
N SER A 3 55.64 17.83 14.03
CA SER A 3 54.27 17.90 13.56
C SER A 3 53.58 16.57 13.87
N LEU A 4 52.47 16.60 14.62
CA LEU A 4 51.51 15.48 14.66
C LEU A 4 50.40 15.77 13.65
N PRO A 5 50.14 14.89 12.66
CA PRO A 5 48.99 15.08 11.80
C PRO A 5 47.72 14.74 12.59
N LEU A 6 46.81 15.71 12.70
CA LEU A 6 45.42 15.44 13.08
C LEU A 6 44.82 14.56 11.97
N PHE A 7 44.78 13.25 12.18
CA PHE A 7 43.89 12.37 11.42
C PHE A 7 42.46 12.63 11.89
N ILE A 8 41.77 13.50 11.17
CA ILE A 8 40.32 13.63 11.28
C ILE A 8 39.73 12.34 10.71
N ALA A 9 39.50 11.36 11.58
CA ALA A 9 38.74 10.17 11.25
C ALA A 9 37.29 10.62 11.02
N THR A 10 36.93 10.81 9.76
CA THR A 10 35.54 11.04 9.36
C THR A 10 34.75 9.77 9.68
N ILE A 11 34.10 9.75 10.85
CA ILE A 11 33.15 8.70 11.19
C ILE A 11 31.93 8.93 10.30
N ILE A 12 31.89 8.27 9.14
CA ILE A 12 30.68 8.14 8.34
C ILE A 12 29.77 7.21 9.14
N VAL A 13 28.91 7.81 9.97
CA VAL A 13 27.77 7.11 10.54
C VAL A 13 26.84 6.84 9.36
N VAL A 14 27.00 5.68 8.72
CA VAL A 14 25.97 5.12 7.85
C VAL A 14 24.86 4.69 8.81
N SER A 15 24.02 5.65 9.20
CA SER A 15 22.73 5.31 9.75
C SER A 15 22.05 4.50 8.65
N SER A 16 21.88 3.20 8.87
CA SER A 16 21.00 2.34 8.09
C SER A 16 19.58 2.85 8.32
N ILE A 17 19.25 3.99 7.72
CA ILE A 17 17.88 4.38 7.49
C ILE A 17 17.43 3.31 6.49
N ASN A 18 16.56 2.40 6.93
CA ASN A 18 15.70 1.68 6.00
C ASN A 18 14.84 2.75 5.32
N VAL A 19 15.44 3.45 4.35
CA VAL A 19 14.71 4.20 3.36
C VAL A 19 14.05 3.08 2.59
N THR A 20 12.78 2.79 2.93
CA THR A 20 11.87 2.34 1.88
C THR A 20 12.09 3.36 0.78
N ILE A 21 12.71 2.93 -0.32
CA ILE A 21 12.91 3.82 -1.46
C ILE A 21 11.50 3.95 -2.01
N GLY A 22 10.78 4.90 -1.43
CA GLY A 22 9.52 5.30 -1.97
C GLY A 22 9.76 5.85 -3.37
N CYS A 23 8.72 5.79 -4.19
CA CYS A 23 8.76 6.33 -5.54
C CYS A 23 8.17 7.74 -5.53
N ASP A 24 8.70 8.62 -6.37
CA ASP A 24 8.07 9.90 -6.68
C ASP A 24 7.20 9.77 -7.94
N ASP A 25 7.59 8.89 -8.88
CA ASP A 25 6.80 8.57 -10.05
C ASP A 25 6.97 7.11 -10.54
N ASN A 26 6.22 6.72 -11.58
CA ASN A 26 6.21 5.34 -12.09
C ASN A 26 7.56 4.88 -12.67
N ALA A 27 8.44 5.79 -13.06
CA ALA A 27 9.77 5.45 -13.59
C ALA A 27 10.74 4.98 -12.50
N ASP A 28 10.45 5.28 -11.23
CA ASP A 28 11.21 4.77 -10.08
C ASP A 28 10.91 3.30 -9.79
N CYS A 29 9.79 2.79 -10.32
CA CYS A 29 9.33 1.44 -10.07
C CYS A 29 9.77 0.44 -11.15
N ASP A 30 9.91 -0.82 -10.73
CA ASP A 30 10.13 -1.93 -11.66
C ASP A 30 8.99 -2.04 -12.68
N ALA A 31 9.32 -2.56 -13.86
CA ALA A 31 8.38 -2.69 -14.97
C ALA A 31 7.11 -3.45 -14.56
N GLY A 32 5.95 -2.81 -14.78
CA GLY A 32 4.64 -3.38 -14.46
C GLY A 32 4.09 -3.02 -13.08
N LEU A 33 4.85 -2.27 -12.28
CA LEU A 33 4.39 -1.63 -11.04
C LEU A 33 4.04 -0.15 -11.29
N VAL A 34 3.27 0.42 -10.37
CA VAL A 34 2.92 1.85 -10.37
C VAL A 34 3.28 2.47 -9.03
N CYS A 35 3.68 3.73 -9.07
CA CYS A 35 3.90 4.50 -7.86
C CYS A 35 2.56 4.97 -7.28
N SER A 36 2.27 4.57 -6.05
CA SER A 36 1.01 4.87 -5.38
C SER A 36 1.24 5.13 -3.89
N LYS A 37 1.06 6.39 -3.46
CA LYS A 37 1.41 6.89 -2.11
C LYS A 37 2.84 6.52 -1.71
N ASP A 38 3.78 6.85 -2.58
CA ASP A 38 5.22 6.64 -2.36
C ASP A 38 5.61 5.16 -2.26
N GLU A 39 4.80 4.24 -2.79
CA GLU A 39 5.10 2.81 -2.85
C GLU A 39 4.90 2.25 -4.26
N CYS A 40 5.80 1.35 -4.69
CA CYS A 40 5.67 0.65 -5.96
C CYS A 40 4.74 -0.56 -5.80
N LEU A 41 3.52 -0.44 -6.28
CA LEU A 41 2.43 -1.39 -6.07
C LEU A 41 1.90 -1.96 -7.38
N ILE A 42 1.23 -3.11 -7.32
CA ILE A 42 0.68 -3.78 -8.50
C ILE A 42 -0.61 -3.05 -8.94
N PRO A 43 -0.70 -2.54 -10.18
CA PRO A 43 -1.88 -1.81 -10.64
C PRO A 43 -3.09 -2.72 -10.86
N PHE A 44 -4.30 -2.13 -10.88
CA PHE A 44 -5.54 -2.83 -11.19
C PHE A 44 -5.47 -3.59 -12.52
N GLY A 45 -5.86 -4.87 -12.52
CA GLY A 45 -5.91 -5.70 -13.72
C GLY A 45 -4.53 -6.11 -14.26
N SER A 46 -3.45 -5.88 -13.51
CA SER A 46 -2.11 -6.35 -13.85
C SER A 46 -2.06 -7.89 -13.97
N PRO A 47 -1.20 -8.44 -14.86
CA PRO A 47 -0.94 -9.87 -14.90
C PRO A 47 -0.10 -10.38 -13.72
N LEU A 48 0.50 -9.49 -12.92
CA LEU A 48 1.26 -9.84 -11.73
C LEU A 48 0.36 -10.43 -10.64
N THR A 49 0.95 -11.25 -9.78
CA THR A 49 0.23 -11.94 -8.70
C THR A 49 0.40 -11.21 -7.37
N CYS A 50 -0.65 -11.17 -6.57
CA CYS A 50 -0.62 -10.65 -5.20
C CYS A 50 -0.89 -11.75 -4.17
N THR A 51 -0.44 -11.51 -2.94
CA THR A 51 -0.68 -12.35 -1.77
C THR A 51 -1.65 -11.69 -0.80
N SER A 52 -1.59 -10.36 -0.68
CA SER A 52 -2.37 -9.53 0.24
C SER A 52 -2.87 -8.26 -0.46
N GLY A 53 -3.90 -7.62 0.11
CA GLY A 53 -4.43 -6.35 -0.42
C GLY A 53 -3.42 -5.21 -0.44
N TRP A 54 -2.35 -5.29 0.36
CA TRP A 54 -1.28 -4.30 0.43
C TRP A 54 -0.28 -4.40 -0.72
N ASP A 55 -0.33 -5.47 -1.52
CA ASP A 55 0.55 -5.62 -2.68
C ASP A 55 0.03 -4.82 -3.89
N CYS A 56 -1.23 -4.39 -3.84
CA CYS A 56 -1.96 -3.73 -4.91
C CYS A 56 -1.95 -2.20 -4.74
N GLU A 57 -2.07 -1.46 -5.85
CA GLU A 57 -2.17 0.00 -5.82
C GLU A 57 -3.27 0.47 -4.85
N HIS A 58 -3.10 1.62 -4.22
CA HIS A 58 -4.02 2.09 -3.19
C HIS A 58 -5.47 2.14 -3.69
N GLY A 59 -6.37 1.44 -2.97
CA GLY A 59 -7.78 1.30 -3.33
C GLY A 59 -8.09 0.09 -4.21
N VAL A 60 -7.10 -0.72 -4.57
CA VAL A 60 -7.28 -2.03 -5.21
C VAL A 60 -6.96 -3.13 -4.22
N TRP A 61 -7.73 -4.21 -4.26
CA TRP A 61 -7.59 -5.32 -3.34
C TRP A 61 -7.22 -6.62 -4.04
N CYS A 62 -6.49 -7.45 -3.30
CA CYS A 62 -6.02 -8.73 -3.78
C CYS A 62 -7.10 -9.80 -3.58
N ARG A 63 -7.62 -10.31 -4.69
CA ARG A 63 -8.62 -11.38 -4.70
C ARG A 63 -8.00 -12.70 -5.14
N ARG A 64 -8.28 -13.77 -4.39
CA ARG A 64 -8.01 -15.14 -4.86
C ARG A 64 -9.22 -15.74 -5.54
N HIS A 65 -8.95 -16.41 -6.66
CA HIS A 65 -9.95 -17.14 -7.44
C HIS A 65 -9.69 -18.64 -7.32
N GLY A 66 -10.24 -19.27 -6.29
CA GLY A 66 -10.03 -20.69 -6.02
C GLY A 66 -8.57 -21.00 -5.68
N SER A 67 -7.94 -21.91 -6.44
CA SER A 67 -6.54 -22.31 -6.27
C SER A 67 -5.55 -21.43 -7.05
N ALA A 68 -6.03 -20.48 -7.86
CA ALA A 68 -5.15 -19.58 -8.60
C ALA A 68 -4.44 -18.58 -7.66
N PRO A 69 -3.24 -18.10 -8.02
CA PRO A 69 -2.61 -16.96 -7.36
C PRO A 69 -3.57 -15.77 -7.28
N GLY A 70 -3.41 -14.94 -6.24
CA GLY A 70 -4.22 -13.74 -6.08
C GLY A 70 -3.94 -12.71 -7.19
N LYS A 71 -4.93 -11.89 -7.51
CA LYS A 71 -4.82 -10.79 -8.46
C LYS A 71 -5.40 -9.49 -7.89
N CYS A 72 -4.79 -8.37 -8.28
CA CYS A 72 -5.29 -7.04 -7.97
C CYS A 72 -6.44 -6.68 -8.91
N ASP A 73 -7.60 -7.30 -8.70
CA ASP A 73 -8.78 -7.17 -9.57
C ASP A 73 -10.08 -6.82 -8.82
N GLU A 74 -10.00 -6.51 -7.53
CA GLU A 74 -11.08 -5.90 -6.77
C GLU A 74 -10.85 -4.39 -6.62
N ASP A 75 -11.71 -3.58 -7.25
CA ASP A 75 -11.62 -2.13 -7.17
C ASP A 75 -12.48 -1.60 -6.02
N HIS A 76 -11.82 -1.03 -5.02
CA HIS A 76 -12.42 -0.33 -3.89
C HIS A 76 -12.20 1.18 -3.98
N ARG A 77 -11.70 1.72 -5.10
CA ARG A 77 -11.60 3.16 -5.27
C ARG A 77 -12.99 3.77 -5.31
N CYS A 78 -13.11 4.96 -4.77
CA CYS A 78 -14.38 5.65 -4.77
C CYS A 78 -14.83 6.00 -6.18
N PRO A 79 -16.11 5.74 -6.51
CA PRO A 79 -16.67 6.24 -7.77
C PRO A 79 -16.81 7.77 -7.71
N THR A 80 -16.98 8.39 -8.88
CA THR A 80 -17.17 9.85 -8.99
C THR A 80 -18.35 10.38 -8.18
N SER A 81 -19.39 9.56 -7.98
CA SER A 81 -20.54 9.89 -7.13
C SER A 81 -20.23 9.95 -5.64
N ARG A 82 -19.07 9.44 -5.21
CA ARG A 82 -18.66 9.23 -3.80
C ARG A 82 -19.59 8.27 -3.04
N VAL A 83 -20.46 7.55 -3.74
CA VAL A 83 -21.37 6.56 -3.16
C VAL A 83 -20.87 5.17 -3.55
N CYS A 84 -20.41 4.40 -2.57
CA CYS A 84 -19.90 3.05 -2.77
C CYS A 84 -21.02 2.07 -3.11
N THR A 85 -20.68 1.03 -3.88
CA THR A 85 -21.64 0.00 -4.30
C THR A 85 -22.09 -0.87 -3.13
N ASP A 86 -21.19 -1.17 -2.20
CA ASP A 86 -21.48 -1.96 -0.99
C ASP A 86 -22.01 -1.02 0.12
N PRO A 87 -23.21 -1.25 0.67
CA PRO A 87 -23.79 -0.39 1.71
C PRO A 87 -23.05 -0.48 3.07
N GLY A 88 -22.26 -1.52 3.29
CA GLY A 88 -21.34 -1.68 4.41
C GLY A 88 -20.07 -0.85 4.27
N THR A 89 -19.85 -0.23 3.11
CA THR A 89 -18.68 0.62 2.84
C THR A 89 -19.04 2.09 2.74
N GLU A 90 -18.06 2.95 3.04
CA GLU A 90 -18.16 4.39 2.84
C GLU A 90 -16.88 4.92 2.21
N CYS A 91 -17.04 5.91 1.33
CA CYS A 91 -15.94 6.52 0.61
C CYS A 91 -15.18 7.49 1.52
N ASP A 92 -13.95 7.12 1.88
CA ASP A 92 -13.15 7.87 2.85
C ASP A 92 -12.32 9.01 2.22
N ALA A 93 -11.48 9.63 3.05
CA ALA A 93 -10.59 10.72 2.66
C ALA A 93 -9.46 10.27 1.72
N ASP A 94 -9.13 8.98 1.69
CA ASP A 94 -8.13 8.40 0.80
C ASP A 94 -8.73 8.01 -0.56
N ASN A 95 -10.00 8.35 -0.83
CA ASN A 95 -10.77 7.92 -1.99
C ASN A 95 -10.90 6.39 -2.09
N ILE A 96 -11.07 5.73 -0.94
CA ILE A 96 -11.29 4.28 -0.86
C ILE A 96 -12.65 4.03 -0.20
N CYS A 97 -13.45 3.16 -0.82
CA CYS A 97 -14.64 2.55 -0.26
C CYS A 97 -14.25 1.48 0.76
N GLY A 98 -14.03 1.91 1.99
CA GLY A 98 -13.64 1.04 3.10
C GLY A 98 -14.85 0.54 3.92
N TYR A 99 -14.74 -0.66 4.47
CA TYR A 99 -15.76 -1.24 5.36
C TYR A 99 -15.80 -0.51 6.73
N LYS A 100 -17.01 -0.19 7.18
CA LYS A 100 -17.28 0.53 8.44
C LYS A 100 -16.93 -0.31 9.68
N GLU A 101 -16.82 0.33 10.83
CA GLU A 101 -16.58 -0.35 12.11
C GLU A 101 -17.68 -1.38 12.41
N GLY A 102 -17.28 -2.61 12.75
CA GLY A 102 -18.20 -3.72 13.01
C GLY A 102 -18.61 -4.53 11.77
N GLU A 103 -18.30 -4.06 10.57
CA GLU A 103 -18.54 -4.81 9.33
C GLU A 103 -17.48 -5.89 9.10
N THR A 104 -17.85 -6.95 8.37
CA THR A 104 -16.91 -7.98 7.93
C THR A 104 -15.92 -7.40 6.93
N CYS A 105 -14.62 -7.58 7.14
CA CYS A 105 -13.59 -7.11 6.21
C CYS A 105 -13.40 -8.07 5.03
N TYR A 106 -14.23 -7.91 4.00
CA TYR A 106 -14.01 -8.56 2.70
C TYR A 106 -12.96 -7.83 1.84
N GLY A 107 -12.68 -6.57 2.18
CA GLY A 107 -11.69 -5.70 1.53
C GLY A 107 -11.08 -4.73 2.53
N PRO A 108 -10.64 -3.53 2.10
CA PRO A 108 -10.07 -2.54 2.99
C PRO A 108 -11.10 -2.08 4.02
N CYS A 109 -10.68 -1.91 5.27
CA CYS A 109 -11.48 -1.20 6.27
C CYS A 109 -11.36 0.31 6.05
N MET A 110 -12.35 1.08 6.52
CA MET A 110 -12.24 2.54 6.53
C MET A 110 -10.98 3.00 7.26
N LYS A 111 -10.43 4.13 6.81
CA LYS A 111 -9.28 4.77 7.45
C LYS A 111 -9.41 4.81 8.99
N GLY A 112 -8.37 4.32 9.67
CA GLY A 112 -8.33 4.26 11.13
C GLY A 112 -8.89 2.96 11.73
N LEU A 113 -9.37 2.03 10.90
CA LEU A 113 -9.78 0.69 11.30
C LEU A 113 -8.81 -0.34 10.74
N THR A 114 -8.71 -1.48 11.43
CA THR A 114 -7.92 -2.64 11.04
C THR A 114 -8.83 -3.86 10.99
N CYS A 115 -8.65 -4.70 9.97
CA CYS A 115 -9.30 -6.00 9.89
C CYS A 115 -8.73 -6.93 10.98
N LYS A 116 -9.48 -7.13 12.06
CA LYS A 116 -9.12 -8.00 13.19
C LYS A 116 -10.16 -9.11 13.29
N GLN A 117 -9.70 -10.37 13.20
CA GLN A 117 -10.57 -11.55 13.28
C GLN A 117 -11.74 -11.55 12.26
N GLY A 118 -11.53 -10.93 11.08
CA GLY A 118 -12.56 -10.84 10.05
C GLY A 118 -13.52 -9.65 10.20
N THR A 119 -13.29 -8.74 11.16
CA THR A 119 -14.12 -7.56 11.38
C THR A 119 -13.28 -6.29 11.39
N CYS A 120 -13.81 -5.19 10.85
CA CYS A 120 -13.17 -3.88 10.93
C CYS A 120 -13.32 -3.28 12.33
N LEU A 121 -12.19 -3.10 13.02
CA LEU A 121 -12.12 -2.63 14.40
C LEU A 121 -10.99 -1.61 14.57
N LYS A 122 -11.10 -0.71 15.56
CA LYS A 122 -9.99 0.16 15.99
C LYS A 122 -8.86 -0.67 16.62
#